data_AF-A0A954US78-F1
#
_entry.id   AF-A0A954US78-F1
#
_cell.length_a   1.000
_cell.length_b   1.000
_cell.length_c   1.000
_cell.angle_alpha   90.00
_cell.angle_beta   90.00
_cell.angle_gamma   90.00
#
_symmetry.space_group_name_H-M   'P 1'
#
loop_
_entity.id
_entity.type
_entity.pdbx_description
1 polymer ?
#
loop_
_entity_poly.entity_id
_entity_poly.type
_entity_poly.pdbx_seq_one_letter_code
_entity_poly.pdbx_strand_id
1 'polypeptide(L)'
;MRSLVILHAVYPRRCDIKRLVTYDYFLSHSGDAEGGPESLHAESPFRSGEILVRREIVQRGLTLIVAKGLAIQQFGSFGVEYQAASFAGAFLDYFESEYARKAKKIASWINQRFGQMSDTDLERFVSDNLGKWGVEFADNPYESSGGSE
;
A
#
# COMPACT_ATOMS: atom_id res chain seq x y z
N MET A 1 3.30 1.90 11.02
CA MET A 1 3.19 0.45 11.29
C MET A 1 2.64 -0.29 10.07
N ARG A 2 1.43 0.02 9.58
CA ARG A 2 0.81 -0.60 8.40
C ARG A 2 1.69 -0.62 7.15
N SER A 3 2.27 0.52 6.77
CA SER A 3 3.20 0.62 5.63
C SER A 3 4.42 -0.31 5.79
N LEU A 4 4.93 -0.49 7.01
CA LEU A 4 6.05 -1.40 7.27
C LEU A 4 5.62 -2.87 7.17
N VAL A 5 4.43 -3.21 7.68
CA VAL A 5 3.85 -4.55 7.54
C VAL A 5 3.67 -4.91 6.06
N ILE A 6 3.19 -3.98 5.25
CA ILE A 6 3.02 -4.14 3.81
C ILE A 6 4.37 -4.32 3.12
N LEU A 7 5.32 -3.40 3.35
CA LEU A 7 6.66 -3.46 2.76
C LEU A 7 7.40 -4.75 3.14
N HIS A 8 7.24 -5.22 4.38
CA HIS A 8 7.82 -6.48 4.82
C HIS A 8 7.16 -7.68 4.12
N ALA A 9 5.84 -7.68 3.96
CA ALA A 9 5.13 -8.77 3.30
C ALA A 9 5.53 -8.95 1.83
N VAL A 10 5.95 -7.87 1.15
CA VAL A 10 6.40 -7.91 -0.25
C VAL A 10 7.92 -7.98 -0.41
N TYR A 11 8.68 -7.95 0.68
CA TYR A 11 10.14 -8.00 0.64
C TYR A 11 10.64 -9.22 -0.15
N PRO A 12 11.67 -9.09 -1.02
CA PRO A 12 12.52 -7.91 -1.25
C PRO A 12 12.02 -6.96 -2.34
N ARG A 13 10.74 -6.96 -2.73
CA ARG A 13 10.23 -6.02 -3.73
C ARG A 13 10.15 -4.59 -3.21
N ARG A 14 10.25 -3.66 -4.15
CA ARG A 14 10.04 -2.22 -3.94
C ARG A 14 8.62 -1.87 -4.33
N CYS A 15 8.07 -0.82 -3.73
CA CYS A 15 6.76 -0.29 -4.08
C CYS A 15 6.81 1.24 -4.17
N ASP A 16 6.14 1.79 -5.16
CA ASP A 16 5.88 3.22 -5.23
C ASP A 16 4.76 3.62 -4.25
N ILE A 17 4.51 4.93 -4.14
CA ILE A 17 3.46 5.43 -3.26
C ILE A 17 2.06 4.97 -3.69
N LYS A 18 1.78 4.83 -4.99
CA LYS A 18 0.46 4.47 -5.49
C LYS A 18 0.11 3.04 -5.05
N ARG A 19 0.99 2.08 -5.32
CA ARG A 19 0.85 0.68 -4.87
C ARG A 19 0.75 0.56 -3.36
N LEU A 20 1.52 1.35 -2.60
CA LEU A 20 1.45 1.34 -1.14
C LEU A 20 0.10 1.84 -0.61
N VAL A 21 -0.48 2.87 -1.22
CA VAL A 21 -1.83 3.35 -0.89
C VAL A 21 -2.88 2.30 -1.22
N THR A 22 -2.77 1.64 -2.39
CA THR A 22 -3.64 0.53 -2.78
C THR A 22 -3.55 -0.65 -1.81
N TYR A 23 -2.35 -1.05 -1.40
CA TYR A 23 -2.17 -2.12 -0.42
C TYR A 23 -2.64 -1.70 0.97
N ASP A 24 -2.44 -0.45 1.38
CA ASP A 24 -2.99 0.05 2.64
C ASP A 24 -4.51 0.05 2.66
N TYR A 25 -5.14 0.31 1.51
CA TYR A 25 -6.58 0.12 1.38
C TYR A 25 -7.01 -1.32 1.63
N PHE A 26 -6.49 -2.26 0.85
CA PHE A 26 -6.83 -3.68 1.00
C PHE A 26 -6.45 -4.23 2.37
N LEU A 27 -5.46 -3.65 3.06
CA LEU A 27 -5.14 -4.04 4.42
C LEU A 27 -6.30 -3.74 5.38
N SER A 28 -7.01 -2.63 5.17
CA SER A 28 -8.20 -2.28 5.96
C SER A 28 -9.45 -3.00 5.50
N HIS A 29 -9.62 -3.09 4.19
CA HIS A 29 -10.86 -3.40 3.50
C HIS A 29 -10.68 -4.64 2.63
N SER A 30 -10.02 -5.66 3.16
CA SER A 30 -9.66 -6.86 2.39
C SER A 30 -10.88 -7.61 1.85
N GLY A 31 -12.03 -7.49 2.52
CA GLY A 31 -13.29 -8.10 2.06
C GLY A 31 -13.86 -7.50 0.77
N ASP A 32 -13.40 -6.34 0.34
CA ASP A 32 -13.82 -5.73 -0.92
C ASP A 32 -13.18 -6.42 -2.15
N ALA A 33 -12.09 -7.15 -1.94
CA ALA A 33 -11.48 -7.96 -3.00
C ALA A 33 -12.09 -9.36 -2.98
N GLU A 34 -12.49 -9.86 -4.15
CA GLU A 34 -13.01 -11.22 -4.29
C GLU A 34 -12.04 -12.26 -3.71
N GLY A 35 -12.54 -13.11 -2.81
CA GLY A 35 -11.73 -14.11 -2.10
C GLY A 35 -10.83 -13.54 -1.00
N GLY A 36 -11.03 -12.27 -0.61
CA GLY A 36 -10.29 -11.61 0.45
C GLY A 36 -10.67 -12.04 1.87
N PRO A 37 -9.73 -11.99 2.83
CA PRO A 37 -10.00 -12.24 4.24
C PRO A 37 -10.92 -11.16 4.84
N GLU A 38 -11.44 -11.42 6.05
CA GLU A 38 -12.24 -10.45 6.79
C GLU A 38 -11.44 -9.15 7.05
N SER A 39 -12.07 -8.03 6.69
CA SER A 39 -11.55 -6.67 6.85
C SER A 39 -11.09 -6.35 8.28
N LEU A 40 -10.10 -5.46 8.43
CA LEU A 40 -9.70 -4.91 9.73
C LEU A 40 -10.70 -3.86 10.25
N HIS A 41 -11.40 -3.19 9.34
CA HIS A 41 -12.39 -2.17 9.69
C HIS A 41 -13.79 -2.65 9.31
N ALA A 42 -14.78 -2.26 10.13
CA ALA A 42 -16.18 -2.41 9.78
C ALA A 42 -16.49 -1.53 8.54
N GLU A 43 -17.46 -1.96 7.75
CA GLU A 43 -17.88 -1.25 6.54
C GLU A 43 -18.27 0.21 6.85
N SER A 44 -17.66 1.16 6.16
CA SER A 44 -17.99 2.59 6.27
C SER A 44 -18.67 3.07 4.97
N PRO A 45 -19.77 3.85 5.06
CA PRO A 45 -20.50 4.33 3.89
C PRO A 45 -19.76 5.39 3.07
N PHE A 46 -18.66 5.98 3.56
CA PHE A 46 -17.93 7.08 2.91
C PHE A 46 -16.51 6.68 2.48
N ARG A 47 -16.40 5.86 1.42
CA ARG A 47 -15.12 5.29 0.98
C ARG A 47 -14.20 6.27 0.21
N SER A 48 -14.76 7.26 -0.49
CA SER A 48 -14.00 8.16 -1.38
C SER A 48 -13.12 9.18 -0.64
N GLY A 49 -13.67 9.85 0.39
CA GLY A 49 -12.90 10.79 1.23
C GLY A 49 -11.78 10.14 2.05
N GLU A 50 -11.75 8.81 2.10
CA GLU A 50 -10.74 8.04 2.81
C GLU A 50 -9.40 8.00 2.06
N ILE A 51 -9.39 8.03 0.72
CA ILE A 51 -8.18 7.78 -0.09
C ILE A 51 -7.19 8.94 -0.02
N LEU A 52 -7.66 10.19 -0.17
CA LEU A 52 -6.79 11.36 -0.10
C LEU A 52 -6.14 11.49 1.30
N VAL A 53 -6.94 11.29 2.34
CA VAL A 53 -6.48 11.25 3.74
C VAL A 53 -5.51 10.09 3.96
N ARG A 54 -5.76 8.92 3.35
CA ARG A 54 -4.87 7.76 3.41
C ARG A 54 -3.53 8.02 2.73
N ARG A 55 -3.48 8.69 1.59
CA ARG A 55 -2.20 9.01 0.92
C ARG A 55 -1.29 9.81 1.83
N GLU A 56 -1.80 10.86 2.47
CA GLU A 56 -1.02 11.66 3.42
C GLU A 56 -0.58 10.82 4.64
N ILE A 57 -1.48 10.01 5.20
CA ILE A 57 -1.16 9.12 6.33
C ILE A 57 -0.06 8.10 5.96
N VAL A 58 -0.16 7.48 4.77
CA VAL A 58 0.83 6.54 4.27
C VAL A 58 2.18 7.24 4.07
N GLN A 59 2.20 8.42 3.46
CA GLN A 59 3.42 9.20 3.26
C GLN A 59 4.08 9.56 4.60
N ARG A 60 3.33 10.11 5.56
CA ARG A 60 3.85 10.41 6.91
C ARG A 60 4.38 9.16 7.60
N GLY A 61 3.68 8.03 7.44
CA GLY A 61 4.11 6.73 7.94
C GLY A 61 5.43 6.27 7.31
N LEU A 62 5.59 6.43 6.00
CA LEU A 62 6.81 6.12 5.25
C LEU A 62 7.99 6.98 5.70
N THR A 63 7.79 8.30 5.82
CA THR A 63 8.81 9.22 6.35
C THR A 63 9.31 8.76 7.72
N LEU A 64 8.41 8.38 8.62
CA LEU A 64 8.78 7.92 9.96
C LEU A 64 9.58 6.60 9.90
N ILE A 65 9.13 5.60 9.16
CA ILE A 65 9.81 4.29 9.14
C ILE A 65 11.16 4.36 8.40
N VAL A 66 11.30 5.25 7.41
CA VAL A 66 12.58 5.54 6.76
C VAL A 66 13.52 6.24 7.73
N ALA A 67 13.05 7.27 8.46
CA ALA A 67 13.85 7.95 9.48
C ALA A 67 14.30 7.02 10.62
N LYS A 68 13.59 5.92 10.86
CA LYS A 68 13.95 4.87 11.83
C LYS A 68 14.78 3.73 11.22
N GLY A 69 15.15 3.79 9.94
CA GLY A 69 15.93 2.77 9.25
C GLY A 69 15.17 1.46 8.99
N LEU A 70 13.85 1.43 9.21
CA LEU A 70 13.00 0.24 9.03
C LEU A 70 12.58 0.05 7.57
N ALA A 71 12.70 1.10 6.76
CA ALA A 71 12.52 1.06 5.31
C ALA A 71 13.61 1.90 4.64
N ILE A 72 13.87 1.59 3.38
CA ILE A 72 14.82 2.28 2.53
C ILE A 72 14.02 2.97 1.42
N GLN A 73 14.25 4.27 1.25
CA GLN A 73 13.74 5.04 0.12
C GLN A 73 14.81 5.05 -0.98
N GLN A 74 14.41 4.76 -2.21
CA GLN A 74 15.30 4.76 -3.38
C GLN A 74 14.63 5.48 -4.55
N PHE A 75 15.43 6.06 -5.44
CA PHE A 75 14.95 6.63 -6.69
C PHE A 75 15.06 5.54 -7.78
N GLY A 76 13.92 5.13 -8.30
CA GLY A 76 13.80 4.27 -9.47
C GLY A 76 13.55 5.07 -10.75
N SER A 77 13.44 4.37 -11.88
CA SER A 77 13.21 4.98 -13.20
C SER A 77 11.88 5.75 -13.29
N PHE A 78 10.92 5.43 -12.43
CA PHE A 78 9.57 6.00 -12.42
C PHE A 78 9.28 6.85 -11.17
N GLY A 79 10.32 7.21 -10.40
CA GLY A 79 10.18 8.07 -9.23
C GLY A 79 10.65 7.43 -7.93
N VAL A 80 9.97 7.74 -6.83
CA VAL A 80 10.36 7.29 -5.48
C VAL A 80 9.75 5.94 -5.16
N GLU A 81 10.59 4.99 -4.76
CA GLU A 81 10.18 3.66 -4.31
C GLU A 81 10.65 3.40 -2.88
N TYR A 82 9.95 2.49 -2.20
CA TYR A 82 10.25 2.10 -0.82
C TYR A 82 10.41 0.58 -0.73
N GLN A 83 11.35 0.14 0.10
CA GLN A 83 11.59 -1.27 0.42
C GLN A 83 11.70 -1.42 1.95
N ALA A 84 11.23 -2.55 2.50
CA ALA A 84 11.55 -2.85 3.89
C ALA A 84 13.07 -3.08 4.07
N ALA A 85 13.63 -2.66 5.20
CA ALA A 85 14.97 -3.08 5.59
C ALA A 85 14.98 -4.59 5.90
N SER A 86 16.11 -5.26 5.72
CA SER A 86 16.23 -6.71 5.96
C SER A 86 15.89 -7.13 7.40
N PHE A 87 16.11 -6.24 8.38
CA PHE A 87 15.80 -6.48 9.79
C PHE A 87 14.36 -6.06 10.20
N ALA A 88 13.57 -5.52 9.28
CA ALA A 88 12.22 -5.05 9.56
C ALA A 88 11.31 -6.16 10.12
N GLY A 89 11.52 -7.42 9.71
CA GLY A 89 10.79 -8.58 10.23
C GLY A 89 10.95 -8.74 11.74
N ALA A 90 12.20 -8.73 12.21
CA ALA A 90 12.50 -8.82 13.64
C ALA A 90 11.87 -7.67 14.44
N PHE A 91 11.83 -6.45 13.88
CA PHE A 91 11.12 -5.33 14.51
C PHE A 91 9.61 -5.57 14.58
N LEU A 92 9.02 -6.15 13.52
CA LEU A 92 7.60 -6.45 13.48
C LEU A 92 7.21 -7.56 14.45
N ASP A 93 8.10 -8.48 14.80
CA ASP A 93 7.82 -9.58 15.74
C ASP A 93 7.47 -9.11 17.15
N TYR A 94 7.96 -7.93 17.57
CA TYR A 94 7.56 -7.30 18.83
C TYR A 94 6.09 -6.83 18.86
N PHE A 95 5.40 -6.79 17.71
CA PHE A 95 3.97 -6.44 17.65
C PHE A 95 3.10 -7.69 17.76
N GLU A 96 2.65 -7.97 18.99
CA GLU A 96 1.92 -9.20 19.33
C GLU A 96 0.40 -9.02 19.46
N SER A 97 -0.12 -7.79 19.31
CA SER A 97 -1.56 -7.56 19.42
C SER A 97 -2.34 -8.31 18.34
N GLU A 98 -3.58 -8.68 18.64
CA GLU A 98 -4.49 -9.33 17.67
C GLU A 98 -4.62 -8.51 16.38
N TYR A 99 -4.69 -7.18 16.51
CA TYR A 99 -4.67 -6.26 15.38
C TYR A 99 -3.41 -6.43 14.51
N ALA A 100 -2.22 -6.48 15.13
CA ALA A 100 -0.96 -6.65 14.42
C ALA A 100 -0.88 -8.01 13.70
N ARG A 101 -1.32 -9.08 14.37
CA ARG A 101 -1.38 -10.44 13.78
C ARG A 101 -2.31 -10.47 12.57
N LYS A 102 -3.51 -9.91 12.68
CA LYS A 102 -4.48 -9.84 11.58
C LYS A 102 -3.93 -9.00 10.42
N ALA A 103 -3.31 -7.85 10.70
CA ALA A 103 -2.67 -7.03 9.67
C ALA A 103 -1.53 -7.78 8.94
N LYS A 104 -0.64 -8.49 9.64
CA LYS A 104 0.40 -9.32 9.01
C LYS A 104 -0.19 -10.39 8.10
N LYS A 105 -1.25 -11.08 8.55
CA LYS A 105 -1.95 -12.11 7.77
C LYS A 105 -2.56 -11.54 6.49
N ILE A 106 -3.26 -10.40 6.59
CA ILE A 106 -3.86 -9.74 5.44
C ILE A 106 -2.77 -9.24 4.48
N ALA A 107 -1.68 -8.65 4.98
CA ALA A 107 -0.58 -8.21 4.14
C ALA A 107 0.10 -9.37 3.38
N SER A 108 0.23 -10.54 4.02
CA SER A 108 0.69 -11.76 3.34
C SER A 108 -0.26 -12.17 2.21
N TRP A 109 -1.58 -12.13 2.46
CA TRP A 109 -2.60 -12.39 1.43
C TRP A 109 -2.54 -11.37 0.28
N ILE A 110 -2.39 -10.07 0.57
CA ILE A 110 -2.23 -9.01 -0.44
C ILE A 110 -1.03 -9.34 -1.35
N ASN A 111 0.10 -9.72 -0.77
CA ASN A 111 1.28 -10.08 -1.53
C ASN A 111 1.04 -11.33 -2.42
N GLN A 112 0.36 -12.36 -1.89
CA GLN A 112 0.02 -13.55 -2.67
C GLN A 112 -0.93 -13.22 -3.84
N ARG A 113 -1.90 -12.33 -3.62
CA ARG A 113 -2.94 -12.01 -4.60
C ARG A 113 -2.48 -11.03 -5.69
N PHE A 114 -1.78 -9.97 -5.29
CA PHE A 114 -1.47 -8.82 -6.14
C PHE A 114 0.01 -8.65 -6.40
N GLY A 115 0.87 -9.36 -5.68
CA GLY A 115 2.30 -9.11 -5.70
C GLY A 115 2.99 -9.31 -7.05
N GLN A 116 2.44 -10.17 -7.91
CA GLN A 116 2.97 -10.43 -9.25
C GLN A 116 2.31 -9.58 -10.34
N MET A 117 1.32 -8.75 -10.00
CA MET A 117 0.70 -7.84 -10.97
C MET A 117 1.67 -6.70 -11.29
N SER A 118 1.62 -6.20 -12.53
CA SER A 118 2.22 -4.90 -12.84
C SER A 118 1.45 -3.78 -12.13
N ASP A 119 2.02 -2.57 -12.03
CA ASP A 119 1.27 -1.42 -11.50
C ASP A 119 0.02 -1.14 -12.35
N THR A 120 0.13 -1.22 -13.67
CA THR A 120 -0.99 -1.04 -14.60
C THR A 120 -2.09 -2.10 -14.42
N ASP A 121 -1.74 -3.36 -14.20
CA ASP A 121 -2.73 -4.41 -13.95
C ASP A 121 -3.42 -4.24 -12.60
N LEU A 122 -2.68 -3.80 -11.58
CA LEU A 122 -3.24 -3.50 -10.27
C LEU A 122 -4.20 -2.31 -10.33
N GLU A 123 -3.83 -1.25 -11.05
CA GLU A 123 -4.70 -0.08 -11.30
C GLU A 123 -5.98 -0.49 -12.03
N ARG A 124 -5.87 -1.31 -13.08
CA ARG A 124 -7.03 -1.83 -13.81
C ARG A 124 -7.94 -2.65 -12.90
N PHE A 125 -7.37 -3.56 -12.11
CA PHE A 125 -8.13 -4.35 -11.14
C PHE A 125 -8.92 -3.46 -10.17
N VAL A 126 -8.27 -2.43 -9.61
CA VAL A 126 -8.92 -1.46 -8.71
C VAL A 126 -10.05 -0.71 -9.44
N SER A 127 -9.81 -0.23 -10.66
CA SER A 127 -10.82 0.47 -11.44
C SER A 127 -12.06 -0.40 -11.71
N ASP A 128 -11.86 -1.64 -12.15
CA ASP A 128 -12.93 -2.53 -12.56
C ASP A 128 -13.78 -3.03 -11.37
N ASN A 129 -13.16 -3.24 -10.22
CA ASN A 129 -13.82 -3.85 -9.05
C ASN A 129 -14.33 -2.81 -8.05
N LEU A 130 -13.77 -1.60 -8.05
CA LEU A 130 -14.08 -0.59 -7.04
C LEU A 130 -14.65 0.70 -7.63
N GLY A 131 -14.88 0.76 -8.95
CA GLY A 131 -15.75 1.70 -9.70
C GLY A 131 -15.54 3.19 -9.46
N LYS A 132 -15.84 3.67 -8.24
CA LYS A 132 -15.58 5.04 -7.76
C LYS A 132 -14.11 5.29 -7.42
N TRP A 133 -13.31 4.23 -7.26
CA TRP A 133 -11.91 4.29 -6.85
C TRP A 133 -10.97 4.61 -8.01
N GLY A 134 -11.13 3.93 -9.15
CA GLY A 134 -10.23 4.05 -10.30
C GLY A 134 -10.08 5.47 -10.86
N VAL A 135 -11.13 6.30 -10.72
CA VAL A 135 -11.12 7.70 -11.17
C VAL A 135 -10.18 8.57 -10.34
N GLU A 136 -10.11 8.38 -9.01
CA GLU A 136 -9.24 9.17 -8.12
C GLU A 136 -7.76 8.74 -8.16
N PHE A 137 -7.46 7.51 -8.61
CA PHE A 137 -6.08 7.08 -8.90
C PHE A 137 -5.57 7.61 -10.26
N ALA A 138 -6.48 7.91 -11.19
CA ALA A 138 -6.15 8.46 -12.51
C ALA A 138 -5.87 9.98 -12.48
N ASP A 139 -6.46 10.71 -11.54
CA ASP A 139 -6.27 12.16 -11.39
C ASP A 139 -4.96 12.49 -10.64
N ASN A 140 -3.82 12.29 -11.31
CA ASN A 140 -2.57 12.97 -10.96
C ASN A 140 -2.12 13.88 -12.13
N PRO A 141 -2.54 15.16 -12.17
CA PRO A 141 -2.19 16.07 -13.27
C PRO A 141 -0.70 16.47 -13.33
N TYR A 142 0.15 15.95 -12.44
CA TYR A 142 1.57 16.33 -12.35
C TYR A 142 2.54 15.46 -13.17
N GLU A 143 2.07 14.47 -13.93
CA GLU A 143 2.93 13.67 -14.84
C GLU A 143 2.94 14.16 -16.30
N SER A 144 2.23 15.25 -16.64
CA SER A 144 2.17 15.77 -18.03
C SER A 144 3.06 16.98 -18.34
N SER A 145 3.93 17.42 -17.43
CA SER A 145 4.85 18.55 -17.71
C SER A 145 6.30 18.14 -17.53
N GLY A 146 6.81 17.38 -18.50
CA GLY A 146 8.20 16.97 -18.59
C GLY A 146 8.56 16.54 -20.00
N GLY A 147 8.36 17.43 -20.98
CA GLY A 147 8.73 17.17 -22.37
C GLY A 147 8.48 18.33 -23.30
N SER A 148 9.43 19.28 -23.35
CA SER A 148 9.96 19.89 -24.58
C SER A 148 10.91 21.04 -24.19
N GLU A 149 12.21 20.73 -24.13
CA GLU A 149 13.23 21.63 -24.68
C GLU A 149 13.21 21.51 -26.21
#